data_AF-A0A660NDW2-F1
#
_entry.id   AF-A0A660NDW2-F1
#
_cell.length_a   1.000
_cell.length_b   1.000
_cell.length_c   1.000
_cell.angle_alpha   90.00
_cell.angle_beta   90.00
_cell.angle_gamma   90.00
#
_symmetry.space_group_name_H-M   'P 1'
#
loop_
_entity.id
_entity.type
_entity.pdbx_description
1 polymer ?
#
loop_
_entity_poly.entity_id
_entity_poly.type
_entity_poly.pdbx_seq_one_letter_code
_entity_poly.pdbx_strand_id
1 'polypeptide(L)'
;MQRLVLICRELYEQPAQSQRDLAKKLSLSLGTINTTMAKALDLGYITKEDYGYPLTQKGLDFLENYRVDAALFLAAGFGSRFVPLTYETPKGLLKVFGERMIERQIQQLHAVGITDITIAVGYLKEKFEYLIDAYGVKLLYNPEYATKNTLATLWNARSAIEGKNVYILSCDNWMRENMYHTYEPTSWYSASYMEGTTEEWCLSTTKKGRICDIQIGGSDSYAMYGPVYFTKEFLAQFLPKLGADYARPSTKEHYWEHTLLDWVKTGKPEIYINRQPKDQVYEFESLEELRAFDPFYQDHSDNMAMNLISKVFHVSQSEITDICCLKAGMTNQSFLFRVKEKRYICRIPGPGTDMLIDRRAEHNNYATVAPLQITEEIVYFNEVTGYKISVYYEQSRTANFSDIEDQKKAMALLRKLHRAKLQSNHSFDIEERILFYENLCTSHGQEIPFEDYKKIKKNMMQLIQDISNSPRPSVLSHVDSVCDNFLFVKKGDIEEVKLIDWEYAGQADPLIDIAMCCIYSYFNREQSDELLRVYLEREPNREEYATLYAYMALGGFLWTLWAIYKSHQGENFSDYTLVMYRYAKDYFHYHNDVLKM
;
A
#
# COMPACT_ATOMS: atom_id res chain seq x y z
N MET A 1 -30.86 -3.94 -32.79
CA MET A 1 -30.37 -5.24 -32.29
C MET A 1 -30.22 -5.18 -30.78
N GLN A 2 -29.41 -4.27 -30.23
CA GLN A 2 -29.22 -4.06 -28.78
C GLN A 2 -30.53 -4.00 -27.96
N ARG A 3 -31.48 -3.13 -28.33
CA ARG A 3 -32.78 -3.02 -27.62
C ARG A 3 -33.61 -4.31 -27.61
N LEU A 4 -33.48 -5.13 -28.66
CA LEU A 4 -34.20 -6.40 -28.76
C LEU A 4 -33.64 -7.41 -27.76
N VAL A 5 -32.31 -7.46 -27.63
CA VAL A 5 -31.62 -8.28 -26.62
C VAL A 5 -32.01 -7.83 -25.22
N LEU A 6 -32.00 -6.52 -24.92
CA LEU A 6 -32.40 -6.00 -23.61
C LEU A 6 -33.81 -6.45 -23.23
N ILE A 7 -34.79 -6.29 -24.12
CA ILE A 7 -36.18 -6.74 -23.84
C ILE A 7 -36.24 -8.25 -23.66
N CYS A 8 -35.57 -9.02 -24.52
CA CYS A 8 -35.53 -10.47 -24.39
C CYS A 8 -34.90 -10.89 -23.06
N ARG A 9 -33.81 -10.26 -22.63
CA ARG A 9 -33.16 -10.49 -21.33
C ARG A 9 -34.10 -10.20 -20.16
N GLU A 10 -34.77 -9.04 -20.16
CA GLU A 10 -35.70 -8.69 -19.08
C GLU A 10 -36.86 -9.69 -18.99
N LEU A 11 -37.36 -10.16 -20.13
CA LEU A 11 -38.42 -11.18 -20.19
C LEU A 11 -37.90 -12.59 -19.85
N TYR A 12 -36.62 -12.87 -20.05
CA TYR A 12 -35.97 -14.09 -19.56
C TYR A 12 -35.95 -14.12 -18.04
N GLU A 13 -35.54 -13.02 -17.43
CA GLU A 13 -35.43 -12.87 -15.97
C GLU A 13 -36.81 -12.80 -15.31
N GLN A 14 -37.76 -12.10 -15.96
CA GLN A 14 -39.11 -11.93 -15.43
C GLN A 14 -40.15 -11.85 -16.56
N PRO A 15 -40.75 -13.00 -16.96
CA PRO A 15 -41.70 -13.05 -18.08
C PRO A 15 -42.98 -12.22 -17.89
N ALA A 16 -43.40 -12.00 -16.64
CA ALA A 16 -44.67 -11.36 -16.29
C ALA A 16 -44.61 -9.82 -16.21
N GLN A 17 -43.57 -9.18 -16.76
CA GLN A 17 -43.42 -7.72 -16.72
C GLN A 17 -44.38 -7.01 -17.68
N SER A 18 -44.95 -5.88 -17.24
CA SER A 18 -45.70 -5.02 -18.14
C SER A 18 -44.77 -4.20 -19.04
N GLN A 19 -45.29 -3.75 -20.18
CA GLN A 19 -44.58 -2.81 -21.08
C GLN A 19 -44.16 -1.51 -20.37
N ARG A 20 -44.91 -1.08 -19.33
CA ARG A 20 -44.58 0.09 -18.53
C ARG A 20 -43.42 -0.18 -17.57
N ASP A 21 -43.36 -1.38 -17.00
CA ASP A 21 -42.25 -1.80 -16.13
C ASP A 21 -40.95 -1.90 -16.93
N LEU A 22 -41.01 -2.52 -18.12
CA LEU A 22 -39.90 -2.57 -19.07
C LEU A 22 -39.43 -1.17 -19.48
N ALA A 23 -40.36 -0.25 -19.77
CA ALA A 23 -40.04 1.13 -20.11
C ALA A 23 -39.29 1.85 -18.98
N LYS A 24 -39.75 1.67 -17.73
CA LYS A 24 -39.10 2.25 -16.54
C LYS A 24 -37.72 1.64 -16.31
N LYS A 25 -37.62 0.30 -16.28
CA LYS A 25 -36.38 -0.42 -15.96
C LYS A 25 -35.28 -0.17 -16.99
N LEU A 26 -35.62 -0.16 -18.29
CA LEU A 26 -34.66 0.09 -19.37
C LEU A 26 -34.45 1.57 -19.69
N SER A 27 -35.14 2.48 -18.98
CA SER A 27 -35.14 3.93 -19.27
C SER A 27 -35.46 4.24 -20.74
N LEU A 28 -36.45 3.55 -21.31
CA LEU A 28 -36.92 3.69 -22.69
C LEU A 28 -38.34 4.23 -22.74
N SER A 29 -38.69 4.96 -23.81
CA SER A 29 -40.08 5.37 -24.02
C SER A 29 -40.99 4.16 -24.22
N LEU A 30 -42.23 4.25 -23.73
CA LEU A 30 -43.24 3.20 -23.92
C LEU A 30 -43.46 2.86 -25.40
N GLY A 31 -43.42 3.86 -26.29
CA GLY A 31 -43.47 3.64 -27.74
C GLY A 31 -42.31 2.79 -28.25
N THR A 32 -41.09 3.03 -27.76
CA THR A 32 -39.91 2.21 -28.13
C THR A 32 -40.05 0.77 -27.63
N ILE A 33 -40.55 0.57 -26.42
CA ILE A 33 -40.83 -0.78 -25.89
C ILE A 33 -41.86 -1.49 -26.76
N ASN A 34 -43.00 -0.84 -27.04
CA ASN A 34 -44.07 -1.44 -27.85
C ASN A 34 -43.58 -1.84 -29.25
N THR A 35 -42.85 -0.96 -29.93
CA THR A 35 -42.28 -1.27 -31.26
C THR A 35 -41.27 -2.41 -31.19
N THR A 36 -40.43 -2.46 -30.16
CA THR A 36 -39.40 -3.49 -30.04
C THR A 36 -40.00 -4.84 -29.64
N MET A 37 -41.03 -4.87 -28.80
CA MET A 37 -41.78 -6.07 -28.47
C MET A 37 -42.58 -6.63 -29.65
N ALA A 38 -43.24 -5.76 -30.44
CA ALA A 38 -43.91 -6.18 -31.67
C ALA A 38 -42.91 -6.88 -32.60
N LYS A 39 -41.71 -6.30 -32.75
CA LYS A 39 -40.63 -6.92 -33.50
C LYS A 39 -40.15 -8.26 -32.91
N ALA A 40 -40.10 -8.39 -31.58
CA ALA A 40 -39.75 -9.65 -30.92
C ALA A 40 -40.78 -10.76 -31.18
N LEU A 41 -42.08 -10.41 -31.16
CA LEU A 41 -43.18 -11.30 -31.53
C LEU A 41 -43.10 -11.71 -33.01
N ASP A 42 -42.89 -10.76 -33.92
CA ASP A 42 -42.77 -11.02 -35.37
C ASP A 42 -41.58 -11.93 -35.69
N LEU A 43 -40.47 -11.77 -34.97
CA LEU A 43 -39.29 -12.64 -35.10
C LEU A 43 -39.47 -14.00 -34.42
N GLY A 44 -40.54 -14.18 -33.65
CA GLY A 44 -40.85 -15.39 -32.89
C GLY A 44 -39.90 -15.61 -31.72
N TYR A 45 -39.31 -14.56 -31.16
CA TYR A 45 -38.42 -14.65 -29.99
C TYR A 45 -39.19 -14.74 -28.68
N ILE A 46 -40.36 -14.11 -28.63
CA ILE A 46 -41.28 -14.17 -27.49
C ILE A 46 -42.65 -14.59 -27.98
N THR A 47 -43.45 -15.20 -27.11
CA THR A 47 -44.88 -15.46 -27.31
C THR A 47 -45.70 -14.60 -26.37
N LYS A 48 -46.97 -14.37 -26.69
CA LYS A 48 -47.91 -13.70 -25.78
C LYS A 48 -48.77 -14.77 -25.11
N GLU A 49 -48.71 -14.83 -23.79
CA GLU A 49 -49.52 -15.73 -22.97
C GLU A 49 -50.41 -14.94 -22.00
N ASP A 50 -51.31 -15.63 -21.30
CA ASP A 50 -52.25 -15.01 -20.35
C ASP A 50 -51.53 -14.20 -19.26
N TYR A 51 -50.31 -14.62 -18.89
CA TYR A 51 -49.52 -14.02 -17.83
C TYR A 51 -48.10 -13.62 -18.29
N GLY A 52 -48.00 -12.93 -19.42
CA GLY A 52 -46.77 -12.24 -19.82
C GLY A 52 -46.26 -12.61 -21.21
N TYR A 53 -44.94 -12.48 -21.37
CA TYR A 53 -44.25 -12.65 -22.65
C TYR A 53 -43.04 -13.58 -22.52
N PRO A 54 -43.23 -14.90 -22.32
CA PRO A 54 -42.10 -15.82 -22.21
C PRO A 54 -41.30 -15.90 -23.52
N LEU A 55 -40.03 -16.25 -23.39
CA LEU A 55 -39.18 -16.54 -24.54
C LEU A 55 -39.52 -17.88 -25.16
N THR A 56 -39.45 -17.92 -26.48
CA THR A 56 -39.42 -19.17 -27.23
C THR A 56 -38.01 -19.75 -27.24
N GLN A 57 -37.87 -21.01 -27.68
CA GLN A 57 -36.55 -21.60 -27.93
C GLN A 57 -35.71 -20.73 -28.89
N LYS A 58 -36.33 -20.18 -29.94
CA LYS A 58 -35.66 -19.28 -30.88
C LYS A 58 -35.18 -17.98 -30.21
N GLY A 59 -35.94 -17.48 -29.22
CA GLY A 59 -35.52 -16.34 -28.41
C GLY A 59 -34.35 -16.67 -27.48
N LEU A 60 -34.33 -17.86 -26.89
CA LEU A 60 -33.20 -18.35 -26.09
C LEU A 60 -31.95 -18.51 -26.96
N ASP A 61 -32.06 -19.15 -28.12
CA ASP A 61 -30.95 -19.31 -29.08
C ASP A 61 -30.42 -17.95 -29.56
N PHE A 62 -31.31 -16.95 -29.70
CA PHE A 62 -30.92 -15.59 -30.01
C PHE A 62 -30.11 -14.94 -28.88
N LEU A 63 -30.56 -15.09 -27.62
CA LEU A 63 -29.88 -14.54 -26.44
C LEU A 63 -28.52 -15.20 -26.20
N GLU A 64 -28.35 -16.47 -26.55
CA GLU A 64 -27.12 -17.22 -26.32
C GLU A 64 -25.87 -16.55 -26.91
N ASN A 65 -26.02 -15.80 -28.00
CA ASN A 65 -24.92 -15.03 -28.61
C ASN A 65 -24.39 -13.89 -27.72
N TYR A 66 -25.13 -13.53 -26.67
CA TYR A 66 -24.87 -12.44 -25.75
C TYR A 66 -24.63 -12.93 -24.32
N ARG A 67 -24.46 -14.24 -24.13
CA ARG A 67 -24.19 -14.82 -22.81
C ARG A 67 -22.90 -14.22 -22.25
N VAL A 68 -22.92 -13.87 -20.98
CA VAL A 68 -21.71 -13.50 -20.25
C VAL A 68 -20.95 -14.76 -19.89
N ASP A 69 -19.68 -14.84 -20.30
CA ASP A 69 -18.88 -16.04 -20.17
C ASP A 69 -18.13 -16.10 -18.84
N ALA A 70 -17.67 -14.95 -18.32
CA ALA A 70 -16.78 -14.90 -17.17
C ALA A 70 -16.85 -13.59 -16.36
N ALA A 71 -16.22 -13.59 -15.18
CA ALA A 71 -15.91 -12.39 -14.41
C ALA A 71 -14.46 -12.39 -13.93
N LEU A 72 -13.86 -11.21 -13.87
CA LEU A 72 -12.51 -10.96 -13.38
C LEU A 72 -12.55 -9.92 -12.25
N PHE A 73 -12.15 -10.32 -11.05
CA PHE A 73 -11.93 -9.40 -9.93
C PHE A 73 -10.49 -8.89 -9.91
N LEU A 74 -10.31 -7.58 -9.72
CA LEU A 74 -9.03 -6.96 -9.39
C LEU A 74 -8.95 -6.84 -7.85
N ALA A 75 -8.03 -7.59 -7.24
CA ALA A 75 -7.88 -7.72 -5.80
C ALA A 75 -6.40 -7.69 -5.35
N ALA A 76 -5.54 -7.02 -6.13
CA ALA A 76 -4.10 -7.01 -5.89
C ALA A 76 -3.61 -5.89 -4.95
N GLY A 77 -4.44 -4.87 -4.71
CA GLY A 77 -4.06 -3.64 -4.01
C GLY A 77 -3.98 -3.75 -2.49
N PHE A 78 -3.16 -2.88 -1.89
CA PHE A 78 -2.95 -2.80 -0.44
C PHE A 78 -4.14 -2.18 0.32
N GLY A 79 -4.76 -1.12 -0.23
CA GLY A 79 -5.84 -0.39 0.45
C GLY A 79 -5.34 0.47 1.62
N SER A 80 -4.36 1.34 1.39
CA SER A 80 -3.69 2.16 2.42
C SER A 80 -4.61 3.08 3.22
N ARG A 81 -5.79 3.43 2.69
CA ARG A 81 -6.78 4.29 3.37
C ARG A 81 -7.64 3.55 4.39
N PHE A 82 -7.53 2.23 4.46
CA PHE A 82 -8.23 1.38 5.43
C PHE A 82 -7.31 0.82 6.51
N VAL A 83 -6.08 1.35 6.63
CA VAL A 83 -5.26 1.01 7.79
C VAL A 83 -5.98 1.42 9.08
N PRO A 84 -5.80 0.69 10.20
CA PRO A 84 -4.98 -0.51 10.34
C PRO A 84 -5.66 -1.82 9.89
N LEU A 85 -6.91 -1.80 9.44
CA LEU A 85 -7.65 -3.03 9.08
C LEU A 85 -6.98 -3.76 7.91
N THR A 86 -6.50 -3.01 6.91
CA THR A 86 -5.83 -3.58 5.73
C THR A 86 -4.43 -4.13 5.98
N TYR A 87 -3.84 -3.93 7.16
CA TYR A 87 -2.61 -4.64 7.52
C TYR A 87 -2.83 -6.15 7.69
N GLU A 88 -4.04 -6.56 8.07
CA GLU A 88 -4.37 -7.96 8.39
C GLU A 88 -5.40 -8.58 7.43
N THR A 89 -6.25 -7.75 6.83
CA THR A 89 -7.38 -8.18 5.99
C THR A 89 -7.43 -7.37 4.69
N PRO A 90 -7.29 -7.99 3.50
CA PRO A 90 -7.49 -7.30 2.22
C PRO A 90 -8.82 -6.55 2.17
N LYS A 91 -8.85 -5.38 1.51
CA LYS A 91 -10.05 -4.52 1.49
C LYS A 91 -11.30 -5.28 1.01
N GLY A 92 -11.21 -6.07 -0.07
CA GLY A 92 -12.34 -6.87 -0.56
C GLY A 92 -12.86 -7.96 0.39
N LEU A 93 -12.09 -8.32 1.42
CA LEU A 93 -12.49 -9.28 2.47
C LEU A 93 -13.02 -8.60 3.74
N LEU A 94 -13.05 -7.27 3.79
CA LEU A 94 -13.77 -6.55 4.83
C LEU A 94 -15.27 -6.81 4.70
N LYS A 95 -15.96 -6.75 5.84
CA LYS A 95 -17.38 -7.04 5.92
C LYS A 95 -18.19 -5.76 5.83
N VAL A 96 -19.40 -5.87 5.30
CA VAL A 96 -20.42 -4.84 5.32
C VAL A 96 -21.72 -5.54 5.68
N PHE A 97 -22.32 -5.14 6.80
CA PHE A 97 -23.46 -5.83 7.42
C PHE A 97 -23.22 -7.33 7.63
N GLY A 98 -22.00 -7.69 8.04
CA GLY A 98 -21.61 -9.07 8.34
C GLY A 98 -21.18 -9.93 7.14
N GLU A 99 -21.34 -9.44 5.92
CA GLU A 99 -20.99 -10.15 4.68
C GLU A 99 -19.72 -9.58 4.05
N ARG A 100 -18.80 -10.43 3.56
CA ARG A 100 -17.61 -9.93 2.86
C ARG A 100 -17.99 -9.34 1.52
N MET A 101 -17.41 -8.18 1.16
CA MET A 101 -17.74 -7.49 -0.09
C MET A 101 -17.54 -8.39 -1.31
N ILE A 102 -16.41 -9.09 -1.43
CA ILE A 102 -16.15 -9.97 -2.57
C ILE A 102 -17.07 -11.21 -2.59
N GLU A 103 -17.40 -11.79 -1.43
CA GLU A 103 -18.31 -12.95 -1.33
C GLU A 103 -19.70 -12.57 -1.86
N ARG A 104 -20.19 -11.39 -1.50
CA ARG A 104 -21.46 -10.85 -2.00
C ARG A 104 -21.49 -10.78 -3.52
N GLN A 105 -20.45 -10.22 -4.12
CA GLN A 105 -20.37 -10.08 -5.58
C GLN A 105 -20.31 -11.45 -6.27
N ILE A 106 -19.54 -12.40 -5.72
CA ILE A 106 -19.48 -13.78 -6.26
C ILE A 106 -20.85 -14.46 -6.20
N GLN A 107 -21.57 -14.34 -5.09
CA GLN A 107 -22.92 -14.89 -4.96
C GLN A 107 -23.91 -14.25 -5.96
N GLN A 108 -23.80 -12.94 -6.19
CA GLN A 108 -24.59 -12.23 -7.19
C GLN A 108 -24.28 -12.71 -8.63
N LEU A 109 -23.02 -12.96 -8.96
CA LEU A 109 -22.63 -13.56 -10.26
C LEU A 109 -23.19 -14.98 -10.42
N HIS A 110 -23.08 -15.81 -9.38
CA HIS A 110 -23.63 -17.17 -9.39
C HIS A 110 -25.14 -17.18 -9.59
N ALA A 111 -25.86 -16.24 -8.96
CA ALA A 111 -27.31 -16.12 -9.09
C ALA A 111 -27.78 -15.87 -10.53
N VAL A 112 -26.93 -15.31 -11.39
CA VAL A 112 -27.21 -15.09 -12.82
C VAL A 112 -26.50 -16.08 -13.74
N GLY A 113 -25.93 -17.15 -13.17
CA GLY A 113 -25.32 -18.26 -13.89
C GLY A 113 -23.88 -18.03 -14.35
N ILE A 114 -23.18 -17.02 -13.82
CA ILE A 114 -21.78 -16.73 -14.16
C ILE A 114 -20.88 -17.37 -13.10
N THR A 115 -20.22 -18.48 -13.46
CA THR A 115 -19.38 -19.26 -12.53
C THR A 115 -17.90 -19.33 -12.93
N ASP A 116 -17.54 -18.94 -14.15
CA ASP A 116 -16.11 -18.82 -14.53
C ASP A 116 -15.55 -17.50 -13.98
N ILE A 117 -15.14 -17.54 -12.72
CA ILE A 117 -14.68 -16.37 -11.97
C ILE A 117 -13.18 -16.50 -11.70
N THR A 118 -12.42 -15.46 -12.06
CA THR A 118 -11.01 -15.33 -11.71
C THR A 118 -10.80 -14.12 -10.81
N ILE A 119 -9.99 -14.26 -9.76
CA ILE A 119 -9.60 -13.19 -8.85
C ILE A 119 -8.11 -12.95 -9.01
N ALA A 120 -7.74 -11.79 -9.56
CA ALA A 120 -6.36 -11.36 -9.67
C ALA A 120 -5.88 -10.79 -8.32
N VAL A 121 -5.08 -11.58 -7.59
CA VAL A 121 -4.62 -11.32 -6.22
C VAL A 121 -3.17 -10.84 -6.19
N GLY A 122 -2.79 -10.15 -5.12
CA GLY A 122 -1.45 -9.59 -4.92
C GLY A 122 -1.13 -9.49 -3.44
N TYR A 123 -1.37 -8.32 -2.85
CA TYR A 123 -1.23 -8.10 -1.42
C TYR A 123 -2.11 -9.08 -0.60
N LEU A 124 -1.51 -9.75 0.39
CA LEU A 124 -2.16 -10.76 1.25
C LEU A 124 -2.95 -11.84 0.48
N LYS A 125 -2.46 -12.26 -0.69
CA LYS A 125 -3.11 -13.23 -1.59
C LYS A 125 -3.60 -14.51 -0.91
N GLU A 126 -2.89 -15.00 0.10
CA GLU A 126 -3.21 -16.22 0.84
C GLU A 126 -4.58 -16.14 1.52
N LYS A 127 -5.04 -14.93 1.88
CA LYS A 127 -6.34 -14.71 2.51
C LYS A 127 -7.52 -15.00 1.59
N PHE A 128 -7.32 -15.03 0.27
CA PHE A 128 -8.37 -15.32 -0.71
C PHE A 128 -8.51 -16.81 -1.04
N GLU A 129 -7.59 -17.67 -0.59
CA GLU A 129 -7.48 -19.07 -1.03
C GLU A 129 -8.77 -19.88 -0.79
N TYR A 130 -9.40 -19.71 0.39
CA TYR A 130 -10.64 -20.41 0.74
C TYR A 130 -11.80 -20.16 -0.23
N LEU A 131 -11.77 -19.07 -1.01
CA LEU A 131 -12.80 -18.77 -2.00
C LEU A 131 -12.86 -19.82 -3.13
N ILE A 132 -11.74 -20.52 -3.39
CA ILE A 132 -11.66 -21.57 -4.40
C ILE A 132 -12.64 -22.70 -4.03
N ASP A 133 -12.57 -23.21 -2.81
CA ASP A 133 -13.44 -24.31 -2.37
C ASP A 133 -14.86 -23.83 -2.04
N ALA A 134 -14.99 -22.63 -1.46
CA ALA A 134 -16.29 -22.09 -1.06
C ALA A 134 -17.17 -21.68 -2.25
N TYR A 135 -16.56 -21.24 -3.36
CA TYR A 135 -17.28 -20.66 -4.50
C TYR A 135 -16.81 -21.14 -5.88
N GLY A 136 -15.81 -22.02 -5.98
CA GLY A 136 -15.34 -22.53 -7.28
C GLY A 136 -14.60 -21.50 -8.14
N VAL A 137 -14.03 -20.45 -7.53
CA VAL A 137 -13.28 -19.41 -8.24
C VAL A 137 -11.83 -19.82 -8.51
N LYS A 138 -11.15 -19.09 -9.38
CA LYS A 138 -9.71 -19.24 -9.67
C LYS A 138 -8.93 -18.06 -9.10
N LEU A 139 -7.75 -18.30 -8.54
CA LEU A 139 -6.83 -17.24 -8.15
C LEU A 139 -5.71 -17.08 -9.18
N LEU A 140 -5.39 -15.83 -9.52
CA LEU A 140 -4.28 -15.46 -10.39
C LEU A 140 -3.38 -14.47 -9.65
N TYR A 141 -2.14 -14.85 -9.36
CA TYR A 141 -1.20 -13.98 -8.68
C TYR A 141 -0.59 -12.95 -9.64
N ASN A 142 -0.70 -11.66 -9.30
CA ASN A 142 0.03 -10.57 -9.96
C ASN A 142 1.35 -10.30 -9.20
N PRO A 143 2.52 -10.69 -9.73
CA PRO A 143 3.81 -10.45 -9.06
C PRO A 143 4.21 -8.98 -9.03
N GLU A 144 3.59 -8.13 -9.84
CA GLU A 144 3.97 -6.72 -9.98
C GLU A 144 3.10 -5.79 -9.10
N TYR A 145 2.22 -6.33 -8.25
CA TYR A 145 1.26 -5.57 -7.45
C TYR A 145 1.88 -4.46 -6.58
N ALA A 146 3.11 -4.67 -6.10
CA ALA A 146 3.81 -3.73 -5.23
C ALA A 146 4.48 -2.58 -6.01
N THR A 147 4.62 -2.71 -7.33
CA THR A 147 5.36 -1.74 -8.16
C THR A 147 4.54 -1.16 -9.29
N LYS A 148 3.39 -1.74 -9.65
CA LYS A 148 2.53 -1.26 -10.73
C LYS A 148 1.09 -1.25 -10.29
N ASN A 149 0.32 -0.33 -10.84
CA ASN A 149 -1.10 -0.15 -10.51
C ASN A 149 -2.01 -1.12 -11.31
N THR A 150 -3.33 -0.93 -11.30
CA THR A 150 -4.32 -1.89 -11.82
C THR A 150 -4.16 -2.23 -13.30
N LEU A 151 -3.49 -1.38 -14.11
CA LEU A 151 -3.14 -1.68 -15.50
C LEU A 151 -2.33 -2.97 -15.62
N ALA A 152 -1.30 -3.14 -14.78
CA ALA A 152 -0.50 -4.36 -14.78
C ALA A 152 -1.30 -5.56 -14.29
N THR A 153 -2.19 -5.37 -13.30
CA THR A 153 -3.06 -6.43 -12.79
C THR A 153 -3.98 -6.96 -13.89
N LEU A 154 -4.66 -6.08 -14.62
CA LEU A 154 -5.54 -6.48 -15.73
C LEU A 154 -4.74 -7.13 -16.87
N TRP A 155 -3.57 -6.60 -17.21
CA TRP A 155 -2.71 -7.18 -18.24
C TRP A 155 -2.21 -8.58 -17.88
N ASN A 156 -1.79 -8.80 -16.63
CA ASN A 156 -1.36 -10.11 -16.15
C ASN A 156 -2.52 -11.12 -16.10
N ALA A 157 -3.76 -10.65 -15.91
CA ALA A 157 -4.96 -11.48 -15.92
C ALA A 157 -5.58 -11.71 -17.31
N ARG A 158 -5.01 -11.14 -18.39
CA ARG A 158 -5.62 -11.15 -19.75
C ARG A 158 -6.02 -12.54 -20.26
N SER A 159 -5.24 -13.58 -19.95
CA SER A 159 -5.52 -14.95 -20.40
C SER A 159 -6.79 -15.54 -19.81
N ALA A 160 -7.27 -15.02 -18.67
CA ALA A 160 -8.53 -15.44 -18.07
C ALA A 160 -9.75 -14.91 -18.83
N ILE A 161 -9.59 -13.81 -19.57
CA ILE A 161 -10.69 -13.04 -20.17
C ILE A 161 -10.65 -12.98 -21.69
N GLU A 162 -9.52 -13.26 -22.33
CA GLU A 162 -9.38 -13.21 -23.79
C GLU A 162 -10.41 -14.11 -24.51
N GLY A 163 -11.09 -13.54 -25.51
CA GLY A 163 -12.12 -14.24 -26.29
C GLY A 163 -13.49 -14.37 -25.60
N LYS A 164 -13.68 -13.77 -24.42
CA LYS A 164 -14.89 -13.87 -23.60
C LYS A 164 -15.67 -12.56 -23.49
N ASN A 165 -16.98 -12.68 -23.30
CA ASN A 165 -17.84 -11.65 -22.74
C ASN A 165 -17.65 -11.62 -21.22
N VAL A 166 -17.21 -10.50 -20.65
CA VAL A 166 -16.65 -10.48 -19.30
C VAL A 166 -17.05 -9.27 -18.48
N TYR A 167 -17.31 -9.49 -17.19
CA TYR A 167 -17.31 -8.42 -16.18
C TYR A 167 -15.91 -8.21 -15.61
N ILE A 168 -15.44 -6.97 -15.53
CA ILE A 168 -14.25 -6.60 -14.76
C ILE A 168 -14.72 -5.84 -13.52
N LEU A 169 -14.26 -6.27 -12.35
CA LEU A 169 -14.81 -5.92 -11.05
C LEU A 169 -13.72 -5.50 -10.08
N SER A 170 -13.99 -4.49 -9.25
CA SER A 170 -13.18 -4.19 -8.08
C SER A 170 -13.69 -5.02 -6.89
N CYS A 171 -12.79 -5.73 -6.20
CA CYS A 171 -13.19 -6.65 -5.13
C CYS A 171 -13.76 -5.96 -3.88
N ASP A 172 -13.55 -4.65 -3.76
CA ASP A 172 -13.93 -3.77 -2.66
C ASP A 172 -15.16 -2.92 -2.96
N ASN A 173 -15.89 -3.22 -4.05
CA ASN A 173 -17.24 -2.72 -4.22
C ASN A 173 -18.23 -3.56 -3.40
N TRP A 174 -19.17 -2.89 -2.73
CA TRP A 174 -20.36 -3.51 -2.15
C TRP A 174 -21.59 -3.06 -2.94
N MET A 175 -22.35 -4.01 -3.49
CA MET A 175 -23.54 -3.70 -4.31
C MET A 175 -24.82 -4.05 -3.57
N ARG A 176 -25.75 -3.10 -3.48
CA ARG A 176 -27.02 -3.29 -2.78
C ARG A 176 -27.87 -4.37 -3.44
N GLU A 177 -28.18 -4.22 -4.72
CA GLU A 177 -28.93 -5.22 -5.48
C GLU A 177 -28.04 -5.91 -6.53
N ASN A 178 -28.44 -7.08 -7.00
CA ASN A 178 -27.74 -7.74 -8.10
C ASN A 178 -27.96 -6.95 -9.40
N MET A 179 -26.89 -6.40 -9.96
CA MET A 179 -26.90 -5.66 -11.23
C MET A 179 -26.28 -6.44 -12.39
N TYR A 180 -25.84 -7.67 -12.14
CA TYR A 180 -25.34 -8.55 -13.18
C TYR A 180 -26.49 -9.23 -13.91
N HIS A 181 -26.22 -9.64 -15.13
CA HIS A 181 -27.17 -10.32 -15.98
C HIS A 181 -26.51 -11.48 -16.72
N THR A 182 -27.29 -12.54 -16.98
CA THR A 182 -26.85 -13.69 -17.78
C THR A 182 -26.48 -13.29 -19.22
N TYR A 183 -27.16 -12.27 -19.76
CA TYR A 183 -26.99 -11.81 -21.13
C TYR A 183 -26.77 -10.30 -21.19
N GLU A 184 -25.77 -9.86 -21.94
CA GLU A 184 -25.44 -8.43 -22.08
C GLU A 184 -25.15 -8.06 -23.54
N PRO A 185 -25.86 -7.08 -24.13
CA PRO A 185 -25.79 -6.83 -25.57
C PRO A 185 -24.58 -5.99 -26.02
N THR A 186 -24.00 -5.21 -25.12
CA THR A 186 -23.01 -4.17 -25.46
C THR A 186 -22.09 -3.92 -24.30
N SER A 187 -20.84 -3.58 -24.58
CA SER A 187 -19.91 -3.10 -23.57
C SER A 187 -20.42 -1.83 -22.89
N TRP A 188 -20.34 -1.78 -21.57
CA TRP A 188 -20.77 -0.63 -20.79
C TRP A 188 -19.91 -0.45 -19.54
N TYR A 189 -19.91 0.77 -19.01
CA TYR A 189 -19.27 1.12 -17.74
C TYR A 189 -20.33 1.64 -16.77
N SER A 190 -20.37 1.09 -15.54
CA SER A 190 -21.28 1.53 -14.48
C SER A 190 -20.98 2.97 -14.06
N ALA A 191 -22.01 3.80 -13.92
CA ALA A 191 -21.81 5.19 -13.57
C ALA A 191 -22.82 5.68 -12.55
N SER A 192 -22.34 6.41 -11.55
CA SER A 192 -23.15 7.09 -10.55
C SER A 192 -23.05 8.60 -10.72
N TYR A 193 -24.09 9.33 -10.33
CA TYR A 193 -24.10 10.79 -10.42
C TYR A 193 -23.41 11.41 -9.21
N MET A 194 -22.38 12.21 -9.46
CA MET A 194 -21.62 12.94 -8.44
C MET A 194 -22.13 14.38 -8.39
N GLU A 195 -22.76 14.74 -7.27
CA GLU A 195 -23.25 16.10 -7.00
C GLU A 195 -22.11 16.96 -6.45
N GLY A 196 -21.94 18.17 -6.98
CA GLY A 196 -20.82 19.04 -6.65
C GLY A 196 -19.48 18.58 -7.23
N THR A 197 -18.39 19.17 -6.74
CA THR A 197 -17.04 18.89 -7.22
C THR A 197 -16.58 17.50 -6.83
N THR A 198 -15.94 16.81 -7.78
CA THR A 198 -15.41 15.46 -7.59
C THR A 198 -14.06 15.31 -8.29
N GLU A 199 -13.21 14.42 -7.78
CA GLU A 199 -11.96 13.99 -8.44
C GLU A 199 -12.17 12.74 -9.31
N GLU A 200 -13.40 12.22 -9.34
CA GLU A 200 -13.76 11.01 -10.07
C GLU A 200 -13.73 11.18 -11.60
N TRP A 201 -13.76 10.04 -12.29
CA TRP A 201 -13.65 9.97 -13.75
C TRP A 201 -14.99 10.30 -14.41
N CYS A 202 -15.22 11.59 -14.63
CA CYS A 202 -16.43 12.16 -15.18
C CYS A 202 -16.63 11.80 -16.66
N LEU A 203 -17.85 11.38 -17.01
CA LEU A 203 -18.23 10.88 -18.32
C LEU A 203 -19.05 11.91 -19.10
N SER A 204 -18.65 12.16 -20.35
CA SER A 204 -19.53 12.79 -21.34
C SER A 204 -20.15 11.75 -22.26
N THR A 205 -21.44 11.89 -22.56
CA THR A 205 -22.17 10.90 -23.36
C THR A 205 -23.00 11.53 -24.47
N THR A 206 -23.17 10.78 -25.56
CA THR A 206 -24.14 11.12 -26.61
C THR A 206 -25.57 10.94 -26.10
N LYS A 207 -26.57 11.47 -26.82
CA LYS A 207 -28.01 11.24 -26.52
C LYS A 207 -28.41 9.76 -26.43
N LYS A 208 -27.64 8.86 -27.06
CA LYS A 208 -27.87 7.40 -27.02
C LYS A 208 -27.07 6.69 -25.93
N GLY A 209 -26.35 7.43 -25.07
CA GLY A 209 -25.58 6.88 -23.96
C GLY A 209 -24.17 6.40 -24.30
N ARG A 210 -23.73 6.47 -25.57
CA ARG A 210 -22.33 6.17 -25.91
C ARG A 210 -21.39 7.15 -25.23
N ILE A 211 -20.39 6.66 -24.52
CA ILE A 211 -19.35 7.47 -23.86
C ILE A 211 -18.45 8.05 -24.95
N CYS A 212 -18.28 9.38 -24.94
CA CYS A 212 -17.50 10.09 -25.95
C CYS A 212 -16.30 10.84 -25.39
N ASP A 213 -16.28 11.10 -24.09
CA ASP A 213 -15.12 11.68 -23.40
C ASP A 213 -15.10 11.24 -21.94
N ILE A 214 -13.89 11.17 -21.37
CA ILE A 214 -13.64 10.85 -19.98
C ILE A 214 -12.63 11.86 -19.45
N GLN A 215 -13.00 12.56 -18.38
CA GLN A 215 -12.18 13.56 -17.72
C GLN A 215 -12.01 13.20 -16.24
N ILE A 216 -10.77 13.24 -15.76
CA ILE A 216 -10.49 13.07 -14.32
C ILE A 216 -10.82 14.39 -13.64
N GLY A 217 -11.74 14.33 -12.68
CA GLY A 217 -12.31 15.47 -11.99
C GLY A 217 -13.39 16.21 -12.78
N GLY A 218 -14.29 16.85 -12.04
CA GLY A 218 -15.42 17.59 -12.61
C GLY A 218 -16.41 18.08 -11.55
N SER A 219 -17.60 18.47 -11.99
CA SER A 219 -18.72 18.83 -11.11
C SER A 219 -20.03 18.37 -11.72
N ASP A 220 -20.98 17.94 -10.88
CA ASP A 220 -22.37 17.69 -11.26
C ASP A 220 -22.52 16.75 -12.48
N SER A 221 -21.74 15.67 -12.46
CA SER A 221 -21.57 14.77 -13.61
C SER A 221 -21.70 13.31 -13.22
N TYR A 222 -22.04 12.47 -14.19
CA TYR A 222 -21.90 11.02 -14.03
C TYR A 222 -20.43 10.66 -14.06
N ALA A 223 -19.95 9.88 -13.09
CA ALA A 223 -18.60 9.37 -13.06
C ALA A 223 -18.56 7.84 -13.13
N MET A 224 -17.46 7.29 -13.64
CA MET A 224 -17.17 5.86 -13.62
C MET A 224 -17.18 5.37 -12.18
N TYR A 225 -18.08 4.43 -11.86
CA TYR A 225 -18.25 3.95 -10.49
C TYR A 225 -18.84 2.54 -10.49
N GLY A 226 -18.05 1.57 -10.04
CA GLY A 226 -18.45 0.16 -9.98
C GLY A 226 -18.06 -0.69 -11.20
N PRO A 227 -18.80 -1.79 -11.47
CA PRO A 227 -18.48 -2.77 -12.50
C PRO A 227 -18.40 -2.21 -13.93
N VAL A 228 -17.61 -2.89 -14.76
CA VAL A 228 -17.61 -2.71 -16.22
C VAL A 228 -17.87 -4.05 -16.91
N TYR A 229 -18.58 -4.01 -18.02
CA TYR A 229 -18.79 -5.17 -18.88
C TYR A 229 -18.16 -4.93 -20.25
N PHE A 230 -17.39 -5.91 -20.75
CA PHE A 230 -16.84 -5.92 -22.09
C PHE A 230 -17.34 -7.12 -22.87
N THR A 231 -17.83 -6.87 -24.09
CA THR A 231 -18.02 -7.96 -25.05
C THR A 231 -16.67 -8.46 -25.55
N LYS A 232 -16.62 -9.71 -26.03
CA LYS A 232 -15.43 -10.30 -26.64
C LYS A 232 -14.88 -9.45 -27.80
N GLU A 233 -15.74 -8.81 -28.60
CA GLU A 233 -15.32 -7.95 -29.72
C GLU A 233 -14.69 -6.64 -29.24
N PHE A 234 -15.19 -6.09 -28.14
CA PHE A 234 -14.57 -4.92 -27.51
C PHE A 234 -13.22 -5.28 -26.93
N LEU A 235 -13.17 -6.39 -26.18
CA LEU A 235 -11.96 -6.86 -25.52
C LEU A 235 -10.83 -7.18 -26.53
N ALA A 236 -11.16 -7.82 -27.66
CA ALA A 236 -10.21 -8.09 -28.74
C ALA A 236 -9.54 -6.82 -29.30
N GLN A 237 -10.24 -5.68 -29.26
CA GLN A 237 -9.68 -4.39 -29.67
C GLN A 237 -8.98 -3.67 -28.51
N PHE A 238 -9.41 -3.89 -27.28
CA PHE A 238 -8.87 -3.25 -26.08
C PHE A 238 -7.53 -3.83 -25.66
N LEU A 239 -7.39 -5.17 -25.62
CA LEU A 239 -6.19 -5.85 -25.14
C LEU A 239 -4.89 -5.41 -25.84
N PRO A 240 -4.82 -5.24 -27.18
CA PRO A 240 -3.62 -4.73 -27.83
C PRO A 240 -3.21 -3.32 -27.34
N LYS A 241 -4.17 -2.47 -26.99
CA LYS A 241 -3.91 -1.12 -26.46
C LYS A 241 -3.42 -1.19 -25.01
N LEU A 242 -4.06 -2.02 -24.19
CA LEU A 242 -3.63 -2.29 -22.83
C LEU A 242 -2.19 -2.82 -22.78
N GLY A 243 -1.84 -3.73 -23.71
CA GLY A 243 -0.48 -4.26 -23.83
C GLY A 243 0.55 -3.22 -24.27
N ALA A 244 0.18 -2.34 -25.21
CA ALA A 244 1.02 -1.22 -25.62
C ALA A 244 1.27 -0.26 -24.46
N ASP A 245 0.24 0.06 -23.67
CA ASP A 245 0.37 0.91 -22.50
C ASP A 245 1.20 0.24 -21.41
N TYR A 246 0.98 -1.05 -21.13
CA TYR A 246 1.76 -1.83 -20.14
C TYR A 246 3.26 -1.87 -20.45
N ALA A 247 3.63 -1.92 -21.73
CA ALA A 247 5.03 -1.96 -22.16
C ALA A 247 5.76 -0.61 -21.99
N ARG A 248 5.04 0.51 -21.74
CA ARG A 248 5.66 1.83 -21.57
C ARG A 248 6.08 2.06 -20.11
N PRO A 249 7.34 2.42 -19.83
CA PRO A 249 7.76 2.74 -18.46
C PRO A 249 6.98 3.88 -17.81
N SER A 250 6.49 4.84 -18.60
CA SER A 250 5.77 6.03 -18.10
C SER A 250 4.36 5.73 -17.56
N THR A 251 3.81 4.55 -17.79
CA THR A 251 2.45 4.16 -17.38
C THR A 251 2.44 3.26 -16.14
N LYS A 252 3.59 3.12 -15.46
CA LYS A 252 3.78 2.25 -14.28
C LYS A 252 2.70 2.46 -13.20
N GLU A 253 2.34 3.72 -12.96
CA GLU A 253 1.36 4.16 -11.96
C GLU A 253 -0.09 4.23 -12.50
N HIS A 254 -0.31 3.95 -13.79
CA HIS A 254 -1.63 4.10 -14.40
C HIS A 254 -2.60 3.00 -13.96
N TYR A 255 -3.84 3.39 -13.64
CA TYR A 255 -4.99 2.50 -13.67
C TYR A 255 -5.28 2.01 -15.11
N TRP A 256 -5.89 0.84 -15.25
CA TRP A 256 -6.24 0.31 -16.58
C TRP A 256 -7.26 1.20 -17.32
N GLU A 257 -8.06 1.96 -16.57
CA GLU A 257 -9.02 2.95 -17.05
C GLU A 257 -8.37 4.07 -17.86
N HIS A 258 -7.08 4.37 -17.64
CA HIS A 258 -6.34 5.34 -18.47
C HIS A 258 -6.30 4.90 -19.94
N THR A 259 -6.10 3.61 -20.20
CA THR A 259 -6.14 3.05 -21.56
C THR A 259 -7.52 3.24 -22.19
N LEU A 260 -8.58 3.08 -21.39
CA LEU A 260 -9.95 3.31 -21.86
C LEU A 260 -10.19 4.79 -22.18
N LEU A 261 -9.77 5.70 -21.30
CA LEU A 261 -9.84 7.14 -21.48
C LEU A 261 -9.14 7.58 -22.77
N ASP A 262 -7.90 7.14 -22.98
CA ASP A 262 -7.14 7.48 -24.18
C ASP A 262 -7.81 6.94 -25.44
N TRP A 263 -8.39 5.74 -25.37
CA TRP A 263 -9.12 5.17 -26.51
C TRP A 263 -10.44 5.91 -26.79
N VAL A 264 -11.20 6.28 -25.75
CA VAL A 264 -12.45 7.05 -25.90
C VAL A 264 -12.21 8.37 -26.61
N LYS A 265 -11.11 9.07 -26.31
CA LYS A 265 -10.72 10.32 -26.98
C LYS A 265 -10.52 10.17 -28.49
N THR A 266 -10.24 8.96 -28.99
CA THR A 266 -10.16 8.71 -30.44
C THR A 266 -11.53 8.63 -31.13
N GLY A 267 -12.62 8.60 -30.35
CA GLY A 267 -14.00 8.48 -30.82
C GLY A 267 -14.38 7.09 -31.34
N LYS A 268 -13.46 6.12 -31.28
CA LYS A 268 -13.63 4.76 -31.84
C LYS A 268 -14.35 3.74 -30.95
N PRO A 269 -14.17 3.69 -29.61
CA PRO A 269 -14.76 2.61 -28.83
C PRO A 269 -16.28 2.75 -28.74
N GLU A 270 -16.96 1.63 -28.95
CA GLU A 270 -18.40 1.49 -28.74
C GLU A 270 -18.66 0.98 -27.32
N ILE A 271 -18.57 1.89 -26.35
CA ILE A 271 -18.89 1.64 -24.94
C ILE A 271 -19.94 2.63 -24.45
N TYR A 272 -20.86 2.15 -23.62
CA TYR A 272 -22.05 2.87 -23.21
C TYR A 272 -22.07 3.10 -21.70
N ILE A 273 -22.71 4.19 -21.26
CA ILE A 273 -22.93 4.45 -19.84
C ILE A 273 -24.03 3.52 -19.30
N ASN A 274 -23.78 2.85 -18.18
CA ASN A 274 -24.78 2.12 -17.42
C ASN A 274 -25.10 2.91 -16.14
N ARG A 275 -26.15 3.74 -16.19
CA ARG A 275 -26.50 4.65 -15.09
C ARG A 275 -27.07 3.88 -13.92
N GLN A 276 -26.45 4.03 -12.76
CA GLN A 276 -26.90 3.43 -11.50
C GLN A 276 -27.43 4.49 -10.53
N PRO A 277 -28.43 4.13 -9.71
CA PRO A 277 -28.82 4.95 -8.55
C PRO A 277 -27.63 5.18 -7.60
N LYS A 278 -27.68 6.29 -6.85
CA LYS A 278 -26.63 6.67 -5.88
C LYS A 278 -26.42 5.61 -4.79
N ASP A 279 -27.45 4.83 -4.48
CA ASP A 279 -27.49 3.84 -3.42
C ASP A 279 -27.30 2.39 -3.91
N GLN A 280 -26.81 2.19 -5.13
CA GLN A 280 -26.66 0.88 -5.75
C GLN A 280 -25.26 0.28 -5.57
N VAL A 281 -24.21 1.06 -5.83
CA VAL A 281 -22.81 0.63 -5.69
C VAL A 281 -22.16 1.49 -4.63
N TYR A 282 -21.35 0.86 -3.77
CA TYR A 282 -20.57 1.52 -2.74
C TYR A 282 -19.11 1.11 -2.87
N GLU A 283 -18.23 2.08 -3.05
CA GLU A 283 -16.79 1.95 -2.93
C GLU A 283 -16.37 2.85 -1.79
N PHE A 284 -16.05 2.26 -0.65
CA PHE A 284 -15.67 3.02 0.53
C PHE A 284 -14.21 3.45 0.39
N GLU A 285 -13.95 4.74 0.49
CA GLU A 285 -12.61 5.31 0.34
C GLU A 285 -11.86 5.44 1.66
N SER A 286 -12.59 5.38 2.77
CA SER A 286 -12.07 5.49 4.14
C SER A 286 -12.85 4.63 5.14
N LEU A 287 -12.25 4.38 6.30
CA LEU A 287 -12.95 3.71 7.40
C LEU A 287 -14.13 4.55 7.91
N GLU A 288 -14.03 5.87 7.84
CA GLU A 288 -15.07 6.81 8.22
C GLU A 288 -16.34 6.64 7.35
N GLU A 289 -16.19 6.48 6.05
CA GLU A 289 -17.32 6.18 5.15
C GLU A 289 -17.94 4.83 5.46
N LEU A 290 -17.12 3.80 5.68
CA LEU A 290 -17.60 2.48 6.06
C LEU A 290 -18.36 2.52 7.40
N ARG A 291 -17.89 3.29 8.39
CA ARG A 291 -18.57 3.48 9.70
C ARG A 291 -19.87 4.25 9.61
N ALA A 292 -19.95 5.21 8.70
CA ALA A 292 -21.18 5.94 8.44
C ALA A 292 -22.23 5.02 7.80
N PHE A 293 -21.79 4.01 7.05
CA PHE A 293 -22.66 3.06 6.37
C PHE A 293 -23.05 1.85 7.23
N ASP A 294 -22.08 1.23 7.90
CA ASP A 294 -22.26 0.06 8.76
C ASP A 294 -21.92 0.40 10.23
N PRO A 295 -22.95 0.53 11.10
CA PRO A 295 -22.77 0.84 12.51
C PRO A 295 -21.88 -0.13 13.29
N PHE A 296 -21.67 -1.37 12.80
CA PHE A 296 -20.76 -2.32 13.42
C PHE A 296 -19.37 -1.70 13.66
N TYR A 297 -18.85 -0.99 12.65
CA TYR A 297 -17.52 -0.37 12.68
C TYR A 297 -17.38 0.82 13.63
N GLN A 298 -18.48 1.31 14.22
CA GLN A 298 -18.45 2.42 15.17
C GLN A 298 -17.84 1.99 16.51
N ASP A 299 -18.15 0.77 16.97
CA ASP A 299 -17.65 0.25 18.25
C ASP A 299 -16.79 -1.02 18.09
N HIS A 300 -16.86 -1.68 16.93
CA HIS A 300 -16.20 -2.94 16.67
C HIS A 300 -15.58 -2.98 15.26
N SER A 301 -14.26 -3.06 15.15
CA SER A 301 -13.58 -3.23 13.86
C SER A 301 -12.89 -4.58 13.69
N ASP A 302 -12.98 -5.48 14.68
CA ASP A 302 -12.23 -6.73 14.77
C ASP A 302 -10.71 -6.59 14.48
N ASN A 303 -10.13 -5.44 14.83
CA ASN A 303 -8.73 -5.14 14.57
C ASN A 303 -7.97 -4.92 15.89
N MET A 304 -6.78 -5.53 16.00
CA MET A 304 -5.99 -5.48 17.23
C MET A 304 -5.53 -4.06 17.58
N ALA A 305 -5.10 -3.28 16.59
CA ALA A 305 -4.62 -1.91 16.80
C ALA A 305 -5.74 -0.96 17.23
N MET A 306 -6.92 -1.06 16.61
CA MET A 306 -8.09 -0.26 17.00
C MET A 306 -8.56 -0.59 18.42
N ASN A 307 -8.60 -1.87 18.77
CA ASN A 307 -8.90 -2.33 20.13
C ASN A 307 -7.88 -1.83 21.16
N LEU A 308 -6.60 -1.81 20.80
CA LEU A 308 -5.55 -1.27 21.67
C LEU A 308 -5.73 0.23 21.90
N ILE A 309 -5.90 1.02 20.83
CA ILE A 309 -6.04 2.47 20.92
C ILE A 309 -7.26 2.83 21.77
N SER A 310 -8.41 2.19 21.53
CA SER A 310 -9.63 2.39 22.33
C SER A 310 -9.38 2.14 23.83
N LYS A 311 -8.65 1.08 24.18
CA LYS A 311 -8.28 0.76 25.57
C LYS A 311 -7.31 1.78 26.18
N VAL A 312 -6.28 2.18 25.43
CA VAL A 312 -5.25 3.12 25.90
C VAL A 312 -5.83 4.50 26.18
N PHE A 313 -6.73 4.99 25.31
CA PHE A 313 -7.31 6.32 25.43
C PHE A 313 -8.64 6.35 26.17
N HIS A 314 -9.22 5.18 26.51
CA HIS A 314 -10.55 5.04 27.11
C HIS A 314 -11.65 5.73 26.29
N VAL A 315 -11.65 5.49 24.98
CA VAL A 315 -12.60 6.06 24.01
C VAL A 315 -13.25 4.95 23.19
N SER A 316 -14.42 5.20 22.60
CA SER A 316 -14.99 4.27 21.62
C SER A 316 -14.11 4.24 20.36
N GLN A 317 -14.24 3.19 19.54
CA GLN A 317 -13.46 3.15 18.29
C GLN A 317 -13.88 4.26 17.31
N SER A 318 -15.13 4.71 17.37
CA SER A 318 -15.68 5.81 16.56
C SER A 318 -15.03 7.16 16.84
N GLU A 319 -14.45 7.36 18.03
CA GLU A 319 -13.68 8.57 18.37
C GLU A 319 -12.26 8.57 17.79
N ILE A 320 -11.80 7.44 17.24
CA ILE A 320 -10.52 7.31 16.54
C ILE A 320 -10.75 7.67 15.07
N THR A 321 -10.29 8.84 14.65
CA THR A 321 -10.57 9.45 13.33
C THR A 321 -9.29 9.90 12.63
N ASP A 322 -9.40 10.42 11.40
CA ASP A 322 -8.27 10.94 10.60
C ASP A 322 -7.15 9.90 10.46
N ILE A 323 -7.53 8.65 10.16
CA ILE A 323 -6.57 7.56 10.08
C ILE A 323 -5.83 7.62 8.75
N CYS A 324 -4.50 7.69 8.79
CA CYS A 324 -3.68 7.77 7.59
C CYS A 324 -2.46 6.86 7.70
N CYS A 325 -2.18 6.07 6.66
CA CYS A 325 -0.95 5.28 6.59
C CYS A 325 0.27 6.21 6.49
N LEU A 326 1.22 6.10 7.42
CA LEU A 326 2.49 6.85 7.39
C LEU A 326 3.60 6.02 6.74
N LYS A 327 3.71 4.75 7.14
CA LYS A 327 4.73 3.82 6.66
C LYS A 327 4.14 2.43 6.58
N ALA A 328 4.28 1.78 5.44
CA ALA A 328 4.02 0.36 5.28
C ALA A 328 5.33 -0.29 4.83
N GLY A 329 5.98 -1.04 5.72
CA GLY A 329 7.24 -1.70 5.44
C GLY A 329 7.41 -2.97 6.26
N MET A 330 8.42 -3.77 5.91
CA MET A 330 8.64 -5.08 6.55
C MET A 330 9.10 -4.99 8.01
N THR A 331 9.74 -3.89 8.42
CA THR A 331 10.24 -3.75 9.80
C THR A 331 9.19 -3.19 10.75
N ASN A 332 8.47 -2.15 10.33
CA ASN A 332 7.40 -1.53 11.12
C ASN A 332 6.31 -1.01 10.17
N GLN A 333 5.06 -1.22 10.55
CA GLN A 333 3.90 -0.57 9.98
C GLN A 333 3.50 0.60 10.89
N SER A 334 3.15 1.74 10.32
CA SER A 334 2.83 2.94 11.10
C SER A 334 1.69 3.71 10.47
N PHE A 335 0.76 4.13 11.31
CA PHE A 335 -0.35 4.97 10.90
C PHE A 335 -0.57 6.10 11.91
N LEU A 336 -0.96 7.24 11.36
CA LEU A 336 -1.45 8.40 12.09
C LEU A 336 -2.92 8.17 12.44
N PHE A 337 -3.34 8.64 13.60
CA PHE A 337 -4.75 8.73 13.97
C PHE A 337 -4.97 9.93 14.89
N ARG A 338 -6.21 10.38 15.00
CA ARG A 338 -6.65 11.44 15.91
C ARG A 338 -7.59 10.87 16.95
N VAL A 339 -7.37 11.28 18.20
CA VAL A 339 -8.33 11.12 19.31
C VAL A 339 -8.52 12.48 19.96
N LYS A 340 -9.77 12.94 20.05
CA LYS A 340 -10.11 14.31 20.49
C LYS A 340 -9.40 15.32 19.57
N GLU A 341 -8.72 16.31 20.13
CA GLU A 341 -8.00 17.36 19.37
C GLU A 341 -6.52 17.05 19.12
N LYS A 342 -6.05 15.84 19.44
CA LYS A 342 -4.64 15.46 19.33
C LYS A 342 -4.43 14.32 18.35
N ARG A 343 -3.31 14.38 17.62
CA ARG A 343 -2.87 13.32 16.72
C ARG A 343 -1.76 12.48 17.35
N TYR A 344 -1.73 11.22 16.96
CA TYR A 344 -0.83 10.20 17.50
C TYR A 344 -0.39 9.27 16.38
N ILE A 345 0.79 8.69 16.54
CA ILE A 345 1.31 7.63 15.67
C ILE A 345 1.16 6.31 16.41
N CYS A 346 0.58 5.29 15.76
CA CYS A 346 0.66 3.90 16.22
C CYS A 346 1.66 3.14 15.34
N ARG A 347 2.73 2.62 15.94
CA ARG A 347 3.72 1.73 15.32
C ARG A 347 3.40 0.28 15.69
N ILE A 348 3.20 -0.54 14.67
CA ILE A 348 2.99 -1.99 14.76
C ILE A 348 4.26 -2.67 14.21
N PRO A 349 4.92 -3.53 14.98
CA PRO A 349 6.08 -4.27 14.48
C PRO A 349 5.71 -5.16 13.29
N GLY A 350 6.60 -5.25 12.31
CA GLY A 350 6.41 -6.12 11.16
C GLY A 350 6.50 -7.62 11.54
N PRO A 351 5.78 -8.52 10.84
CA PRO A 351 5.90 -9.96 11.07
C PRO A 351 7.35 -10.46 10.95
N GLY A 352 7.82 -11.27 11.90
CA GLY A 352 9.17 -11.87 11.89
C GLY A 352 10.31 -10.96 12.36
N THR A 353 10.01 -9.70 12.71
CA THR A 353 11.02 -8.73 13.20
C THR A 353 11.51 -9.02 14.62
N ASP A 354 10.83 -9.91 15.35
CA ASP A 354 11.28 -10.42 16.66
C ASP A 354 12.68 -11.05 16.62
N MET A 355 13.11 -11.54 15.45
CA MET A 355 14.46 -12.09 15.25
C MET A 355 15.51 -10.99 14.99
N LEU A 356 15.08 -9.78 14.64
CA LEU A 356 15.94 -8.66 14.26
C LEU A 356 16.09 -7.64 15.40
N ILE A 357 15.00 -7.37 16.13
CA ILE A 357 14.89 -6.27 17.10
C ILE A 357 14.49 -6.81 18.47
N ASP A 358 15.25 -6.45 19.50
CA ASP A 358 14.91 -6.74 20.90
C ASP A 358 13.99 -5.64 21.47
N ARG A 359 12.69 -5.93 21.47
CA ARG A 359 11.65 -5.00 21.96
C ARG A 359 11.77 -4.67 23.45
N ARG A 360 12.31 -5.60 24.25
CA ARG A 360 12.54 -5.34 25.68
C ARG A 360 13.72 -4.41 25.87
N ALA A 361 14.77 -4.58 25.07
CA ALA A 361 15.89 -3.63 25.04
C ALA A 361 15.42 -2.24 24.64
N GLU A 362 14.63 -2.10 23.57
CA GLU A 362 14.05 -0.82 23.14
C GLU A 362 13.22 -0.18 24.26
N HIS A 363 12.31 -0.92 24.90
CA HIS A 363 11.51 -0.42 26.02
C HIS A 363 12.37 0.07 27.20
N ASN A 364 13.40 -0.70 27.57
CA ASN A 364 14.33 -0.33 28.62
C ASN A 364 15.14 0.92 28.26
N ASN A 365 15.50 1.10 26.98
CA ASN A 365 16.21 2.29 26.51
C ASN A 365 15.33 3.54 26.66
N TYR A 366 14.06 3.51 26.24
CA TYR A 366 13.14 4.63 26.46
C TYR A 366 12.99 4.98 27.94
N ALA A 367 12.84 3.97 28.80
CA ALA A 367 12.76 4.18 30.25
C ALA A 367 14.03 4.83 30.81
N THR A 368 15.19 4.44 30.31
CA THR A 368 16.51 4.94 30.73
C THR A 368 16.70 6.40 30.33
N VAL A 369 16.28 6.80 29.13
CA VAL A 369 16.47 8.18 28.61
C VAL A 369 15.35 9.14 28.98
N ALA A 370 14.24 8.65 29.53
CA ALA A 370 13.08 9.47 29.91
C ALA A 370 13.44 10.74 30.74
N PRO A 371 14.36 10.70 31.72
CA PRO A 371 14.75 11.90 32.48
C PRO A 371 15.39 13.00 31.64
N LEU A 372 15.99 12.66 30.49
CA LEU A 372 16.64 13.63 29.61
C LEU A 372 15.64 14.42 28.76
N GLN A 373 14.40 13.93 28.64
CA GLN A 373 13.33 14.52 27.83
C GLN A 373 13.74 14.78 26.37
N ILE A 374 14.62 13.93 25.83
CA ILE A 374 15.14 14.03 24.46
C ILE A 374 14.35 13.22 23.44
N THR A 375 13.39 12.40 23.86
CA THR A 375 12.63 11.52 22.95
C THR A 375 11.28 12.11 22.56
N GLU A 376 10.58 11.43 21.65
CA GLU A 376 9.15 11.62 21.48
C GLU A 376 8.37 11.33 22.78
N GLU A 377 7.14 11.85 22.85
CA GLU A 377 6.26 11.57 23.98
C GLU A 377 5.57 10.23 23.71
N ILE A 378 5.92 9.21 24.50
CA ILE A 378 5.35 7.87 24.41
C ILE A 378 4.09 7.82 25.28
N VAL A 379 2.96 7.55 24.66
CA VAL A 379 1.66 7.35 25.33
C VAL A 379 1.52 5.91 25.80
N TYR A 380 1.99 4.96 25.00
CA TYR A 380 1.94 3.54 25.29
C TYR A 380 3.07 2.80 24.61
N PHE A 381 3.68 1.83 25.29
CA PHE A 381 4.63 0.91 24.66
C PHE A 381 4.52 -0.47 25.33
N ASN A 382 4.32 -1.51 24.53
CA ASN A 382 4.33 -2.89 24.99
C ASN A 382 5.67 -3.57 24.69
N GLU A 383 6.41 -3.94 25.73
CA GLU A 383 7.73 -4.58 25.61
C GLU A 383 7.71 -6.00 24.99
N VAL A 384 6.54 -6.65 24.91
CA VAL A 384 6.38 -8.00 24.35
C VAL A 384 5.92 -7.92 22.89
N THR A 385 4.79 -7.26 22.65
CA THR A 385 4.21 -7.16 21.30
C THR A 385 4.89 -6.09 20.45
N GLY A 386 5.64 -5.17 21.06
CA GLY A 386 6.34 -4.06 20.40
C GLY A 386 5.44 -2.94 19.89
N TYR A 387 4.13 -3.01 20.16
CA TYR A 387 3.20 -1.92 19.82
C TYR A 387 3.58 -0.65 20.57
N LYS A 388 3.74 0.45 19.84
CA LYS A 388 4.11 1.76 20.38
C LYS A 388 3.11 2.81 19.91
N ILE A 389 2.62 3.64 20.82
CA ILE A 389 1.81 4.82 20.52
C ILE A 389 2.54 6.04 21.04
N SER A 390 2.78 7.00 20.15
CA SER A 390 3.44 8.27 20.47
C SER A 390 2.65 9.47 19.99
N VAL A 391 2.93 10.64 20.56
CA VAL A 391 2.33 11.91 20.11
C VAL A 391 2.88 12.28 18.74
N TYR A 392 1.99 12.68 17.82
CA TYR A 392 2.37 13.31 16.56
C TYR A 392 2.55 14.82 16.76
N TYR A 393 3.66 15.35 16.28
CA TYR A 393 3.96 16.78 16.38
C TYR A 393 3.64 17.49 15.06
N GLU A 394 2.52 18.24 15.01
CA GLU A 394 2.04 18.91 13.79
C GLU A 394 3.05 19.88 13.17
N GLN A 395 3.74 20.66 14.00
CA GLN A 395 4.78 21.60 13.56
C GLN A 395 6.16 20.99 13.78
N SER A 396 6.43 19.89 13.08
CA SER A 396 7.73 19.24 13.12
C SER A 396 8.32 18.98 11.74
N ARG A 397 9.64 18.85 11.70
CA ARG A 397 10.43 18.49 10.53
C ARG A 397 11.59 17.59 10.95
N THR A 398 12.08 16.76 10.03
CA THR A 398 13.33 16.05 10.25
C THR A 398 14.53 16.99 10.09
N ALA A 399 15.70 16.57 10.56
CA ALA A 399 16.92 17.36 10.40
C ALA A 399 17.34 17.41 8.94
N ASN A 400 17.80 18.58 8.49
CA ASN A 400 18.49 18.74 7.22
C ASN A 400 20.00 18.84 7.48
N PHE A 401 20.72 17.74 7.28
CA PHE A 401 22.17 17.74 7.50
C PHE A 401 22.96 18.47 6.40
N SER A 402 22.32 19.06 5.40
CA SER A 402 22.97 20.08 4.56
C SER A 402 23.07 21.45 5.27
N ASP A 403 22.31 21.66 6.35
CA ASP A 403 22.33 22.87 7.17
C ASP A 403 23.20 22.65 8.42
N ILE A 404 24.19 23.51 8.60
CA ILE A 404 25.12 23.46 9.73
C ILE A 404 24.43 23.73 11.07
N GLU A 405 23.36 24.53 11.11
CA GLU A 405 22.65 24.82 12.35
C GLU A 405 21.85 23.61 12.85
N ASP A 406 21.28 22.83 11.92
CA ASP A 406 20.66 21.55 12.24
C ASP A 406 21.68 20.54 12.74
N GLN A 407 22.85 20.42 12.08
CA GLN A 407 23.95 19.58 12.54
C GLN A 407 24.36 19.94 13.97
N LYS A 408 24.55 21.23 14.27
CA LYS A 408 24.93 21.70 15.62
C LYS A 408 23.90 21.31 16.67
N LYS A 409 22.60 21.50 16.39
CA LYS A 409 21.52 21.16 17.33
C LYS A 409 21.39 19.65 17.53
N ALA A 410 21.49 18.85 16.46
CA ALA A 410 21.49 17.39 16.54
C ALA A 410 22.70 16.87 17.35
N MET A 411 23.90 17.38 17.09
CA MET A 411 25.10 17.00 17.82
C MET A 411 25.06 17.45 19.29
N ALA A 412 24.43 18.59 19.59
CA ALA A 412 24.19 19.03 20.96
C ALA A 412 23.29 18.05 21.73
N LEU A 413 22.27 17.49 21.06
CA LEU A 413 21.41 16.45 21.65
C LEU A 413 22.20 15.15 21.91
N LEU A 414 22.98 14.67 20.94
CA LEU A 414 23.83 13.49 21.14
C LEU A 414 24.86 13.70 22.25
N ARG A 415 25.49 14.88 22.31
CA ARG A 415 26.37 15.25 23.43
C ARG A 415 25.64 15.15 24.77
N LYS A 416 24.40 15.66 24.85
CA LYS A 416 23.58 15.59 26.07
C LYS A 416 23.33 14.13 26.48
N LEU A 417 22.97 13.27 25.52
CA LEU A 417 22.82 11.83 25.73
C LEU A 417 24.11 11.19 26.27
N HIS A 418 25.22 11.33 25.56
CA HIS A 418 26.48 10.67 25.91
C HIS A 418 27.08 11.20 27.22
N ARG A 419 26.96 12.50 27.51
CA ARG A 419 27.43 13.11 28.77
C ARG A 419 26.61 12.68 29.99
N ALA A 420 25.36 12.24 29.79
CA ALA A 420 24.53 11.72 30.88
C ALA A 420 25.07 10.38 31.43
N LYS A 421 25.93 9.66 30.68
CA LYS A 421 26.57 8.40 31.08
C LYS A 421 25.59 7.36 31.61
N LEU A 422 24.38 7.36 31.03
CA LEU A 422 23.32 6.43 31.38
C LEU A 422 23.77 4.99 31.09
N GLN A 423 23.41 4.08 31.99
CA GLN A 423 23.72 2.66 31.89
C GLN A 423 22.47 1.92 31.39
N SER A 424 22.65 1.04 30.41
CA SER A 424 21.63 0.13 29.88
C SER A 424 22.11 -1.30 30.07
N ASN A 425 21.18 -2.22 30.30
CA ASN A 425 21.48 -3.65 30.44
C ASN A 425 21.74 -4.32 29.08
N HIS A 426 21.59 -3.57 27.99
CA HIS A 426 21.85 -4.02 26.63
C HIS A 426 23.08 -3.30 26.06
N SER A 427 23.99 -4.06 25.45
CA SER A 427 25.15 -3.56 24.72
C SER A 427 24.96 -3.79 23.23
N PHE A 428 25.34 -2.81 22.42
CA PHE A 428 25.35 -2.99 20.97
C PHE A 428 26.71 -3.53 20.53
N ASP A 429 26.69 -4.65 19.80
CA ASP A 429 27.87 -5.29 19.24
C ASP A 429 27.78 -5.29 17.71
N ILE A 430 28.64 -4.49 17.07
CA ILE A 430 28.66 -4.38 15.61
C ILE A 430 29.21 -5.64 14.92
N GLU A 431 30.10 -6.39 15.57
CA GLU A 431 30.61 -7.65 15.04
C GLU A 431 29.49 -8.68 14.99
N GLU A 432 28.77 -8.83 16.11
CA GLU A 432 27.62 -9.73 16.20
C GLU A 432 26.59 -9.42 15.12
N ARG A 433 26.23 -8.14 14.93
CA ARG A 433 25.28 -7.72 13.90
C ARG A 433 25.77 -7.99 12.48
N ILE A 434 27.05 -7.75 12.19
CA ILE A 434 27.65 -8.05 10.88
C ILE A 434 27.56 -9.55 10.58
N LEU A 435 27.95 -10.40 11.53
CA LEU A 435 27.90 -11.85 11.38
C LEU A 435 26.46 -12.35 11.26
N PHE A 436 25.53 -11.76 12.01
CA PHE A 436 24.11 -12.06 11.94
C PHE A 436 23.55 -11.82 10.53
N TYR A 437 23.74 -10.62 9.96
CA TYR A 437 23.24 -10.34 8.60
C TYR A 437 23.97 -11.12 7.51
N GLU A 438 25.27 -11.39 7.68
CA GLU A 438 26.00 -12.26 6.75
C GLU A 438 25.42 -13.68 6.72
N ASN A 439 25.10 -14.24 7.89
CA ASN A 439 24.45 -15.54 7.98
C ASN A 439 23.06 -15.52 7.33
N LEU A 440 22.28 -14.45 7.53
CA LEU A 440 20.99 -14.30 6.86
C LEU A 440 21.13 -14.27 5.33
N CYS A 441 22.08 -13.52 4.80
CA CYS A 441 22.35 -13.44 3.36
C CYS A 441 22.74 -14.79 2.73
N THR A 442 23.46 -15.63 3.48
CA THR A 442 24.03 -16.90 2.97
C THR A 442 23.19 -18.13 3.27
N SER A 443 22.27 -18.06 4.25
CA SER A 443 21.45 -19.17 4.75
C SER A 443 20.61 -19.91 3.70
N HIS A 444 20.31 -19.28 2.57
CA HIS A 444 19.49 -19.84 1.48
C HIS A 444 20.32 -20.22 0.24
N GLY A 445 21.64 -20.39 0.38
CA GLY A 445 22.55 -20.73 -0.73
C GLY A 445 22.79 -19.58 -1.71
N GLN A 446 22.43 -18.36 -1.32
CA GLN A 446 22.72 -17.14 -2.08
C GLN A 446 24.11 -16.62 -1.75
N GLU A 447 24.81 -16.12 -2.76
CA GLU A 447 26.13 -15.50 -2.59
C GLU A 447 25.99 -13.98 -2.42
N ILE A 448 26.94 -13.39 -1.70
CA ILE A 448 27.02 -11.93 -1.57
C ILE A 448 27.59 -11.37 -2.89
N PRO A 449 26.90 -10.45 -3.57
CA PRO A 449 27.18 -10.07 -4.96
C PRO A 449 28.35 -9.09 -5.12
N PHE A 450 29.47 -9.33 -4.42
CA PHE A 450 30.69 -8.53 -4.49
C PHE A 450 31.92 -9.43 -4.67
N GLU A 451 32.62 -9.28 -5.80
CA GLU A 451 33.81 -10.08 -6.15
C GLU A 451 34.94 -10.00 -5.11
N ASP A 452 35.13 -8.82 -4.50
CA ASP A 452 36.15 -8.59 -3.49
C ASP A 452 35.67 -8.77 -2.04
N TYR A 453 34.46 -9.32 -1.83
CA TYR A 453 33.81 -9.44 -0.51
C TYR A 453 34.72 -10.07 0.54
N LYS A 454 35.37 -11.21 0.22
CA LYS A 454 36.26 -11.91 1.16
C LYS A 454 37.41 -11.02 1.65
N LYS A 455 37.95 -10.18 0.76
CA LYS A 455 39.02 -9.23 1.11
C LYS A 455 38.48 -8.11 2.00
N ILE A 456 37.32 -7.54 1.66
CA ILE A 456 36.73 -6.44 2.44
C ILE A 456 36.27 -6.94 3.82
N LYS A 457 35.68 -8.13 3.91
CA LYS A 457 35.37 -8.78 5.19
C LYS A 457 36.61 -8.89 6.07
N LYS A 458 37.74 -9.37 5.53
CA LYS A 458 39.00 -9.46 6.29
C LYS A 458 39.44 -8.10 6.83
N ASN A 459 39.30 -7.04 6.02
CA ASN A 459 39.59 -5.68 6.46
C ASN A 459 38.66 -5.22 7.60
N MET A 460 37.37 -5.56 7.54
CA MET A 460 36.41 -5.22 8.61
C MET A 460 36.73 -5.97 9.91
N MET A 461 37.08 -7.26 9.83
CA MET A 461 37.50 -8.03 11.01
C MET A 461 38.76 -7.46 11.65
N GLN A 462 39.69 -6.92 10.83
CA GLN A 462 40.85 -6.20 11.36
C GLN A 462 40.43 -4.93 12.13
N LEU A 463 39.51 -4.12 11.59
CA LEU A 463 39.02 -2.92 12.29
C LEU A 463 38.33 -3.26 13.61
N ILE A 464 37.54 -4.33 13.66
CA ILE A 464 36.89 -4.81 14.89
C ILE A 464 37.95 -5.15 15.94
N GLN A 465 39.02 -5.84 15.54
CA GLN A 465 40.14 -6.14 16.42
C GLN A 465 40.86 -4.86 16.89
N ASP A 466 41.09 -3.90 15.99
CA ASP A 466 41.75 -2.63 16.30
C ASP A 466 40.94 -1.79 17.31
N ILE A 467 39.61 -1.74 17.13
CA ILE A 467 38.69 -1.07 18.06
C ILE A 467 38.70 -1.78 19.42
N SER A 468 38.63 -3.11 19.43
CA SER A 468 38.56 -3.92 20.66
C SER A 468 39.82 -3.87 21.51
N ASN A 469 40.98 -3.65 20.89
CA ASN A 469 42.28 -3.57 21.57
C ASN A 469 42.51 -2.24 22.31
N SER A 470 41.66 -1.22 22.09
CA SER A 470 41.79 0.10 22.70
C SER A 470 40.66 0.32 23.73
N PRO A 471 40.95 0.79 24.96
CA PRO A 471 39.89 1.05 25.92
C PRO A 471 38.97 2.17 25.42
N ARG A 472 37.69 1.84 25.21
CA ARG A 472 36.67 2.78 24.71
C ARG A 472 35.72 3.22 25.82
N PRO A 473 35.24 4.47 25.79
CA PRO A 473 34.08 4.84 26.59
C PRO A 473 32.88 4.00 26.15
N SER A 474 32.17 3.44 27.11
CA SER A 474 30.91 2.74 26.89
C SER A 474 29.80 3.57 27.52
N VAL A 475 28.94 4.14 26.67
CA VAL A 475 27.77 4.93 27.08
C VAL A 475 26.56 4.47 26.28
N LEU A 476 25.37 4.85 26.72
CA LEU A 476 24.17 4.63 25.93
C LEU A 476 24.24 5.48 24.65
N SER A 477 24.36 4.81 23.51
CA SER A 477 24.37 5.40 22.17
C SER A 477 23.10 5.00 21.43
N HIS A 478 22.66 5.83 20.49
CA HIS A 478 21.45 5.60 19.71
C HIS A 478 21.63 4.50 18.64
N VAL A 479 22.82 4.42 18.06
CA VAL A 479 23.26 3.47 17.01
C VAL A 479 22.53 3.62 15.67
N ASP A 480 21.40 4.30 15.62
CA ASP A 480 20.68 4.63 14.39
C ASP A 480 20.37 6.13 14.29
N SER A 481 21.36 6.97 14.58
CA SER A 481 21.23 8.44 14.59
C SER A 481 21.24 9.04 13.17
N VAL A 482 20.34 8.57 12.31
CA VAL A 482 20.14 9.13 10.97
C VAL A 482 19.43 10.48 11.05
N CYS A 483 19.58 11.34 10.04
CA CYS A 483 18.96 12.67 10.01
C CYS A 483 17.43 12.62 10.21
N ASP A 484 16.79 11.57 9.69
CA ASP A 484 15.34 11.35 9.79
C ASP A 484 14.87 11.05 11.22
N ASN A 485 15.76 10.55 12.09
CA ASN A 485 15.46 10.26 13.48
C ASN A 485 15.63 11.49 14.40
N PHE A 486 16.15 12.61 13.88
CA PHE A 486 16.18 13.88 14.59
C PHE A 486 14.95 14.72 14.21
N LEU A 487 13.99 14.81 15.13
CA LEU A 487 12.75 15.55 14.95
C LEU A 487 12.84 16.93 15.59
N PHE A 488 12.77 17.98 14.78
CA PHE A 488 12.75 19.37 15.20
C PHE A 488 11.29 19.77 15.39
N VAL A 489 10.92 20.06 16.63
CA VAL A 489 9.54 20.35 17.05
C VAL A 489 9.44 21.80 17.48
N LYS A 490 8.56 22.55 16.83
CA LYS A 490 8.29 23.95 17.18
C LYS A 490 7.25 24.02 18.31
N LYS A 491 7.59 24.71 19.39
CA LYS A 491 6.70 25.06 20.51
C LYS A 491 6.73 26.57 20.71
N GLY A 492 5.78 27.27 20.10
CA GLY A 492 5.80 28.74 20.05
C GLY A 492 7.00 29.22 19.23
N ASP A 493 7.85 30.07 19.82
CA ASP A 493 9.06 30.59 19.16
C ASP A 493 10.31 29.73 19.39
N ILE A 494 10.20 28.66 20.19
CA ILE A 494 11.31 27.77 20.53
C ILE A 494 11.23 26.50 19.67
N GLU A 495 12.37 26.09 19.10
CA GLU A 495 12.51 24.83 18.39
C GLU A 495 13.31 23.85 19.26
N GLU A 496 12.66 22.76 19.67
CA GLU A 496 13.27 21.69 20.44
C GLU A 496 13.66 20.55 19.50
N VAL A 497 14.82 19.92 19.72
CA VAL A 497 15.18 18.70 18.99
C VAL A 497 14.85 17.49 19.84
N LYS A 498 14.26 16.48 19.19
CA LYS A 498 13.97 15.17 19.74
C LYS A 498 14.67 14.10 18.90
N LEU A 499 15.04 12.99 19.53
CA LEU A 499 15.62 11.82 18.89
C LEU A 499 14.66 10.65 19.07
N ILE A 500 14.23 10.05 17.96
CA ILE A 500 13.21 9.00 17.89
C ILE A 500 13.79 7.67 17.40
N ASP A 501 13.03 6.58 17.53
CA ASP A 501 13.37 5.23 17.02
C ASP A 501 14.62 4.59 17.65
N TRP A 502 14.54 4.36 18.96
CA TRP A 502 15.57 3.76 19.82
C TRP A 502 15.71 2.22 19.70
N GLU A 503 15.34 1.62 18.56
CA GLU A 503 15.24 0.17 18.39
C GLU A 503 16.59 -0.56 18.38
N TYR A 504 17.67 0.13 17.98
CA TYR A 504 19.06 -0.39 17.98
C TYR A 504 19.92 0.14 19.13
N ALA A 505 19.38 1.02 19.98
CA ALA A 505 20.16 1.70 21.00
C ALA A 505 20.74 0.71 22.03
N GLY A 506 21.93 1.02 22.53
CA GLY A 506 22.63 0.16 23.47
C GLY A 506 23.92 0.79 24.00
N GLN A 507 24.56 0.14 24.96
CA GLN A 507 25.90 0.53 25.40
C GLN A 507 26.90 0.34 24.25
N ALA A 508 27.54 1.42 23.82
CA ALA A 508 28.53 1.43 22.74
C ALA A 508 29.49 2.62 22.88
N ASP A 509 30.46 2.71 21.98
CA ASP A 509 31.27 3.92 21.82
C ASP A 509 30.38 5.06 21.28
N PRO A 510 30.39 6.28 21.86
CA PRO A 510 29.57 7.39 21.40
C PRO A 510 29.87 7.81 19.96
N LEU A 511 31.07 7.55 19.43
CA LEU A 511 31.44 7.91 18.05
C LEU A 511 30.71 7.07 17.00
N ILE A 512 30.06 5.96 17.38
CA ILE A 512 29.21 5.20 16.47
C ILE A 512 28.06 6.07 15.96
N ASP A 513 27.44 6.89 16.83
CA ASP A 513 26.31 7.73 16.43
C ASP A 513 26.72 8.79 15.39
N ILE A 514 27.92 9.34 15.54
CA ILE A 514 28.46 10.33 14.59
C ILE A 514 28.78 9.62 13.27
N ALA A 515 29.33 8.41 13.31
CA ALA A 515 29.55 7.63 12.10
C ALA A 515 28.25 7.33 11.35
N MET A 516 27.17 6.97 12.06
CA MET A 516 25.85 6.72 11.46
C MET A 516 25.27 8.00 10.85
N CYS A 517 25.38 9.15 11.54
CA CYS A 517 25.02 10.45 10.98
C CYS A 517 25.71 10.70 9.61
N CYS A 518 27.02 10.44 9.54
CA CYS A 518 27.81 10.69 8.35
C CYS A 518 27.44 9.78 7.18
N ILE A 519 27.37 8.46 7.39
CA ILE A 519 27.15 7.51 6.28
C ILE A 519 25.75 7.65 5.68
N TYR A 520 24.72 7.89 6.51
CA TYR A 520 23.35 8.05 6.03
C TYR A 520 23.10 9.40 5.35
N SER A 521 23.86 10.42 5.73
CA SER A 521 23.83 11.72 5.06
C SER A 521 24.75 11.81 3.85
N TYR A 522 25.38 10.68 3.47
CA TYR A 522 26.36 10.58 2.39
C TYR A 522 27.51 11.58 2.50
N PHE A 523 27.99 11.83 3.72
CA PHE A 523 29.09 12.75 3.96
C PHE A 523 30.42 12.20 3.43
N ASN A 524 31.16 13.05 2.76
CA ASN A 524 32.55 12.79 2.43
C ASN A 524 33.44 12.95 3.69
N ARG A 525 34.75 12.74 3.54
CA ARG A 525 35.70 12.81 4.65
C ARG A 525 35.71 14.18 5.33
N GLU A 526 35.77 15.27 4.56
CA GLU A 526 35.86 16.63 5.10
C GLU A 526 34.60 17.00 5.89
N GLN A 527 33.43 16.62 5.39
CA GLN A 527 32.15 16.83 6.07
C GLN A 527 32.06 15.99 7.35
N SER A 528 32.56 14.76 7.32
CA SER A 528 32.58 13.86 8.49
C SER A 528 33.52 14.38 9.58
N ASP A 529 34.69 14.90 9.20
CA ASP A 529 35.66 15.53 10.10
C ASP A 529 35.05 16.78 10.75
N GLU A 530 34.34 17.60 9.97
CA GLU A 530 33.66 18.78 10.49
C GLU A 530 32.52 18.42 11.44
N LEU A 531 31.70 17.41 11.14
CA LEU A 531 30.64 16.95 12.04
C LEU A 531 31.23 16.45 13.37
N LEU A 532 32.38 15.77 13.33
CA LEU A 532 33.09 15.36 14.55
C LEU A 532 33.58 16.55 15.37
N ARG A 533 34.11 17.60 14.73
CA ARG A 533 34.47 18.87 15.43
C ARG A 533 33.24 19.50 16.07
N VAL A 534 32.12 19.57 15.34
CA VAL A 534 30.83 20.09 15.84
C VAL A 534 30.35 19.27 17.03
N TYR A 535 30.52 17.94 17.01
CA TYR A 535 30.19 17.06 18.12
C TYR A 535 31.11 17.27 19.33
N LEU A 536 32.43 17.33 19.15
CA LEU A 536 33.39 17.41 20.25
C LEU A 536 33.54 18.83 20.83
N GLU A 537 33.18 19.86 20.08
CA GLU A 537 33.43 21.29 20.40
C GLU A 537 34.92 21.62 20.54
N ARG A 538 35.79 20.81 19.90
CA ARG A 538 37.25 20.97 19.83
C ARG A 538 37.81 20.17 18.64
N GLU A 539 39.09 20.37 18.35
CA GLU A 539 39.79 19.50 17.40
C GLU A 539 39.86 18.05 17.91
N PRO A 540 39.47 17.07 17.07
CA PRO A 540 39.64 15.65 17.35
C PRO A 540 41.12 15.26 17.33
N ASN A 541 41.50 14.31 18.18
CA ASN A 541 42.81 13.69 18.11
C ASN A 541 42.84 12.56 17.05
N ARG A 542 44.04 12.02 16.80
CA ARG A 542 44.22 10.96 15.78
C ARG A 542 43.41 9.70 16.07
N GLU A 543 43.32 9.29 17.33
CA GLU A 543 42.53 8.12 17.71
C GLU A 543 41.04 8.36 17.44
N GLU A 544 40.52 9.54 17.74
CA GLU A 544 39.10 9.89 17.49
C GLU A 544 38.76 9.88 16.00
N TYR A 545 39.61 10.45 15.14
CA TYR A 545 39.46 10.33 13.69
C TYR A 545 39.50 8.88 13.23
N ALA A 546 40.49 8.10 13.69
CA ALA A 546 40.59 6.69 13.35
C ALA A 546 39.34 5.91 13.79
N THR A 547 38.77 6.25 14.95
CA THR A 547 37.57 5.61 15.50
C THR A 547 36.34 5.92 14.68
N LEU A 548 36.13 7.20 14.35
CA LEU A 548 35.03 7.61 13.48
C LEU A 548 35.11 6.85 12.15
N TYR A 549 36.27 6.83 11.51
CA TYR A 549 36.45 6.16 10.22
C TYR A 549 36.25 4.65 10.33
N ALA A 550 36.67 4.02 11.43
CA ALA A 550 36.44 2.60 11.64
C ALA A 550 34.94 2.30 11.74
N TYR A 551 34.17 3.07 12.51
CA TYR A 551 32.72 2.89 12.60
C TYR A 551 31.98 3.24 11.31
N MET A 552 32.45 4.23 10.54
CA MET A 552 31.90 4.52 9.21
C MET A 552 32.12 3.36 8.25
N ALA A 553 33.30 2.73 8.31
CA ALA A 553 33.60 1.57 7.49
C ALA A 553 32.76 0.34 7.90
N LEU A 554 32.71 0.03 9.20
CA LEU A 554 31.93 -1.08 9.73
C LEU A 554 30.42 -0.89 9.53
N GLY A 555 29.92 0.33 9.72
CA GLY A 555 28.54 0.72 9.44
C GLY A 555 28.19 0.53 7.98
N GLY A 556 29.01 1.07 7.07
CA GLY A 556 28.82 0.87 5.63
C GLY A 556 28.80 -0.61 5.25
N PHE A 557 29.63 -1.45 5.87
CA PHE A 557 29.61 -2.89 5.64
C PHE A 557 28.34 -3.57 6.18
N LEU A 558 27.94 -3.25 7.41
CA LEU A 558 26.71 -3.75 8.04
C LEU A 558 25.47 -3.43 7.19
N TRP A 559 25.32 -2.18 6.76
CA TRP A 559 24.16 -1.73 5.98
C TRP A 559 24.16 -2.28 4.55
N THR A 560 25.34 -2.58 4.00
CA THR A 560 25.45 -3.35 2.74
C THR A 560 24.83 -4.73 2.90
N LEU A 561 25.17 -5.46 3.97
CA LEU A 561 24.62 -6.80 4.24
C LEU A 561 23.11 -6.75 4.51
N TRP A 562 22.65 -5.76 5.28
CA TRP A 562 21.23 -5.53 5.51
C TRP A 562 20.47 -5.30 4.20
N ALA A 563 21.00 -4.43 3.32
CA ALA A 563 20.36 -4.13 2.04
C ALA A 563 20.31 -5.34 1.10
N ILE A 564 21.39 -6.16 1.06
CA ILE A 564 21.39 -7.42 0.30
C ILE A 564 20.30 -8.36 0.82
N TYR A 565 20.22 -8.56 2.14
CA TYR A 565 19.21 -9.41 2.75
C TYR A 565 17.80 -8.94 2.38
N LYS A 566 17.53 -7.64 2.48
CA LYS A 566 16.24 -7.05 2.10
C LYS A 566 15.95 -7.17 0.60
N SER A 567 16.97 -7.07 -0.25
CA SER A 567 16.81 -7.33 -1.70
C SER A 567 16.48 -8.78 -2.02
N HIS A 568 17.00 -9.74 -1.26
CA HIS A 568 16.58 -11.14 -1.37
C HIS A 568 15.09 -11.34 -0.97
N GLN A 569 14.52 -10.44 -0.18
CA GLN A 569 13.08 -10.39 0.15
C GLN A 569 12.24 -9.59 -0.86
N GLY A 570 12.85 -9.10 -1.95
CA GLY A 570 12.14 -8.40 -3.04
C GLY A 570 12.13 -6.87 -2.94
N GLU A 571 12.86 -6.26 -2.00
CA GLU A 571 13.02 -4.79 -1.93
C GLU A 571 14.15 -4.30 -2.87
N ASN A 572 13.99 -3.09 -3.42
CA ASN A 572 14.99 -2.48 -4.31
C ASN A 572 15.58 -1.21 -3.68
N PHE A 573 16.90 -1.19 -3.51
CA PHE A 573 17.63 -0.08 -2.88
C PHE A 573 18.48 0.74 -3.85
N SER A 574 18.24 0.63 -5.17
CA SER A 574 19.01 1.38 -6.19
C SER A 574 20.53 1.18 -6.00
N ASP A 575 21.28 2.27 -5.85
CA ASP A 575 22.72 2.36 -5.68
C ASP A 575 23.16 2.39 -4.21
N TYR A 576 22.22 2.40 -3.25
CA TYR A 576 22.51 2.41 -1.81
C TYR A 576 23.54 1.34 -1.39
N THR A 577 23.35 0.10 -1.84
CA THR A 577 24.24 -1.03 -1.55
C THR A 577 25.65 -0.78 -2.06
N LEU A 578 25.80 -0.11 -3.21
CA LEU A 578 27.12 0.25 -3.76
C LEU A 578 27.76 1.36 -2.94
N VAL A 579 26.99 2.39 -2.56
CA VAL A 579 27.49 3.52 -1.76
C VAL A 579 27.98 3.04 -0.39
N MET A 580 27.18 2.26 0.32
CA MET A 580 27.54 1.70 1.64
C MET A 580 28.79 0.80 1.57
N TYR A 581 28.91 -0.01 0.52
CA TYR A 581 30.10 -0.84 0.31
C TYR A 581 31.35 0.00 -0.02
N ARG A 582 31.19 1.17 -0.65
CA ARG A 582 32.31 2.12 -0.83
C ARG A 582 32.71 2.79 0.47
N TYR A 583 31.77 3.14 1.35
CA TYR A 583 32.10 3.60 2.72
C TYR A 583 32.99 2.58 3.45
N ALA A 584 32.64 1.29 3.42
CA ALA A 584 33.45 0.22 4.00
C ALA A 584 34.89 0.21 3.50
N LYS A 585 35.09 0.45 2.20
CA LYS A 585 36.41 0.41 1.56
C LYS A 585 37.22 1.67 1.83
N ASP A 586 36.63 2.83 1.56
CA ASP A 586 37.34 4.10 1.56
C ASP A 586 37.72 4.50 3.00
N TYR A 587 36.82 4.29 3.97
CA TYR A 587 37.09 4.63 5.37
C TYR A 587 37.97 3.61 6.10
N PHE A 588 38.07 2.36 5.62
CA PHE A 588 39.14 1.46 6.04
C PHE A 588 40.52 2.02 5.68
N HIS A 589 40.66 2.59 4.48
CA HIS A 589 41.92 3.21 4.07
C HIS A 589 42.22 4.45 4.92
N TYR A 590 41.24 5.35 5.11
CA TYR A 590 41.43 6.54 5.93
C TYR A 590 41.76 6.23 7.41
N HIS A 591 41.14 5.22 8.00
CA HIS A 591 41.49 4.74 9.34
C HIS A 591 42.98 4.41 9.45
N ASN A 592 43.48 3.59 8.51
CA ASN A 592 44.87 3.15 8.49
C ASN A 592 45.85 4.30 8.20
N ASP A 593 45.46 5.26 7.37
CA ASP A 593 46.32 6.39 7.01
C ASP A 593 46.50 7.37 8.18
N VAL A 594 45.43 7.63 8.94
CA VAL A 594 45.48 8.51 10.12
C VAL A 594 46.37 7.94 11.23
N LEU A 595 46.44 6.62 11.38
CA LEU A 595 47.29 5.97 12.39
C LEU A 595 48.77 5.89 11.98
N LYS A 596 49.09 6.05 10.68
CA LYS A 596 50.48 6.05 10.16
C LYS A 596 51.14 7.42 10.16
N MET A 597 50.34 8.49 10.05
CA MET A 597 50.78 9.87 10.24
C MET A 597 51.06 10.12 11.70
#